data_AF-A0A846BN92-F1
#
_entry.id   AF-A0A846BN92-F1
#
_cell.length_a   1.000
_cell.length_b   1.000
_cell.length_c   1.000
_cell.angle_alpha   90.00
_cell.angle_beta   90.00
_cell.angle_gamma   90.00
#
_symmetry.space_group_name_H-M   'P 1'
#
loop_
_entity.id
_entity.type
_entity.pdbx_description
1 polymer ?
#
loop_
_entity_poly.entity_id
_entity_poly.type
_entity_poly.pdbx_seq_one_letter_code
_entity_poly.pdbx_strand_id
1 'polypeptide(L)'
;MSSNNLPETTAHVRITQHSWQYGKIEGEVQAAEYEWQFQWCFAKGQLLVKPSLGRALIQEPLGRFLEQWDYHLEPGGDYAFTIRAVL
;
A
#
# COMPACT_ATOMS: atom_id res chain seq x y z
N MET A 1 -24.41 21.10 -10.47
CA MET A 1 -22.96 20.89 -10.38
C MET A 1 -22.75 19.39 -10.24
N SER A 2 -22.26 18.75 -11.30
CA SER A 2 -22.11 17.30 -11.38
C SER A 2 -20.90 16.91 -10.55
N SER A 3 -21.12 16.37 -9.35
CA SER A 3 -20.08 15.76 -8.54
C SER A 3 -19.51 14.59 -9.34
N ASN A 4 -18.36 14.77 -9.96
CA ASN A 4 -17.58 13.70 -10.57
C ASN A 4 -17.19 12.73 -9.45
N ASN A 5 -18.09 11.80 -9.12
CA ASN A 5 -17.82 10.68 -8.21
C ASN A 5 -16.96 9.69 -8.99
N LEU A 6 -15.70 10.06 -9.17
CA LEU A 6 -14.66 9.15 -9.62
C LEU A 6 -14.71 7.91 -8.73
N PRO A 7 -14.61 6.70 -9.29
CA PRO A 7 -14.62 5.49 -8.49
C PRO A 7 -13.51 5.58 -7.45
N GLU A 8 -13.93 5.46 -6.18
CA GLU A 8 -13.07 5.51 -5.01
C GLU A 8 -12.94 4.08 -4.48
N THR A 9 -11.71 3.63 -4.23
CA THR A 9 -11.43 2.30 -3.69
C THR A 9 -10.60 2.45 -2.43
N THR A 10 -11.12 1.98 -1.30
CA THR A 10 -10.35 1.93 -0.05
C THR A 10 -9.44 0.71 -0.08
N ALA A 11 -8.15 0.94 0.17
CA ALA A 11 -7.15 -0.09 0.41
C ALA A 11 -6.89 -0.21 1.91
N HIS A 12 -6.99 -1.42 2.44
CA HIS A 12 -6.66 -1.77 3.81
C HIS A 12 -5.25 -2.35 3.84
N VAL A 13 -4.38 -1.80 4.68
CA VAL A 13 -2.96 -2.18 4.79
C VAL A 13 -2.71 -2.73 6.18
N ARG A 14 -2.11 -3.90 6.28
CA ARG A 14 -1.68 -4.50 7.54
C ARG A 14 -0.19 -4.71 7.51
N ILE A 15 0.50 -4.19 8.52
CA ILE A 15 1.94 -4.40 8.65
C ILE A 15 2.17 -5.70 9.41
N THR A 16 2.82 -6.68 8.79
CA THR A 16 3.08 -7.97 9.42
C THR A 16 4.46 -8.01 10.06
N GLN A 17 5.44 -7.34 9.45
CA GLN A 17 6.82 -7.35 9.95
C GLN A 17 7.55 -6.05 9.61
N HIS A 18 8.35 -5.57 10.56
CA HIS A 18 9.28 -4.47 10.33
C HIS A 18 10.69 -4.95 10.68
N SER A 19 11.59 -4.93 9.69
CA SER A 19 12.99 -5.32 9.83
C SER A 19 13.90 -4.10 9.67
N TRP A 20 14.17 -3.41 10.78
CA TRP A 20 15.10 -2.27 10.81
C TRP A 20 16.50 -2.62 10.30
N GLN A 21 17.01 -3.82 10.64
CA GLN A 21 18.34 -4.28 10.22
C GLN A 21 18.50 -4.40 8.70
N TYR A 22 17.40 -4.72 8.00
CA TYR A 22 17.38 -4.92 6.55
C TYR A 22 16.78 -3.73 5.80
N GLY A 23 16.34 -2.70 6.51
CA GLY A 23 15.71 -1.53 5.90
C GLY A 23 14.41 -1.88 5.16
N LYS A 24 13.60 -2.79 5.71
CA LYS A 24 12.37 -3.27 5.05
C LYS A 24 11.15 -3.40 5.96
N ILE A 25 9.99 -3.17 5.37
CA ILE A 25 8.66 -3.41 5.94
C ILE A 25 7.94 -4.44 5.07
N GLU A 26 7.25 -5.37 5.69
CA GLU A 26 6.43 -6.38 5.02
C GLU A 26 5.01 -6.29 5.55
N GLY A 27 4.06 -6.60 4.67
CA GLY A 27 2.66 -6.51 5.03
C GLY A 27 1.74 -7.04 3.95
N GLU A 28 0.46 -6.92 4.25
CA GLU A 28 -0.64 -7.29 3.38
C GLU A 28 -1.42 -6.03 3.03
N VAL A 29 -1.95 -5.99 1.82
CA VAL A 29 -2.84 -4.93 1.38
C VAL A 29 -4.00 -5.53 0.62
N GLN A 30 -5.21 -5.10 0.96
CA GLN A 30 -6.45 -5.57 0.35
C GLN A 30 -7.20 -4.37 -0.22
N ALA A 31 -7.64 -4.46 -1.47
CA ALA A 31 -8.46 -3.42 -2.09
C ALA A 31 -9.44 -4.06 -3.07
N ALA A 32 -10.70 -3.61 -3.03
CA ALA A 32 -11.79 -4.24 -3.76
C ALA A 32 -11.88 -5.75 -3.49
N GLU A 33 -11.70 -6.59 -4.52
CA GLU A 33 -11.71 -8.06 -4.46
C GLU A 33 -10.31 -8.68 -4.43
N TYR A 34 -9.27 -7.84 -4.38
CA TYR A 34 -7.89 -8.27 -4.51
C TYR A 34 -7.14 -8.15 -3.19
N GLU A 35 -6.21 -9.07 -3.01
CA GLU A 35 -5.29 -9.12 -1.89
C GLU A 35 -3.87 -9.27 -2.40
N TRP A 36 -2.95 -8.53 -1.80
CA TRP A 36 -1.54 -8.58 -2.09
C TRP A 36 -0.70 -8.62 -0.83
N GLN A 37 0.42 -9.30 -0.93
CA GLN A 37 1.55 -9.18 -0.02
C GLN A 37 2.53 -8.19 -0.61
N PHE A 38 3.09 -7.33 0.22
CA PHE A 38 4.10 -6.38 -0.19
C PHE A 38 5.36 -6.45 0.67
N GLN A 39 6.47 -6.07 0.05
CA GLN A 39 7.74 -5.81 0.71
C GLN A 39 8.23 -4.45 0.27
N TRP A 40 8.29 -3.53 1.22
CA TRP A 40 8.82 -2.19 1.05
C TRP A 40 10.26 -2.14 1.55
N CYS A 41 11.20 -1.88 0.66
CA CYS A 41 12.60 -1.69 1.00
C CYS A 41 12.90 -0.19 1.03
N PHE A 42 12.60 0.49 2.14
CA PHE A 42 12.78 1.93 2.27
C PHE A 42 14.23 2.38 2.05
N ALA A 43 15.21 1.56 2.43
CA ALA A 43 16.63 1.83 2.17
C ALA A 43 16.97 1.93 0.66
N LYS A 44 16.14 1.38 -0.23
CA LYS A 44 16.33 1.35 -1.68
C LYS A 44 15.20 2.04 -2.46
N GLY A 45 14.15 2.53 -1.79
CA GLY A 45 12.93 3.03 -2.42
C GLY A 45 12.25 1.99 -3.33
N GLN A 46 12.32 0.70 -2.97
CA GLN A 46 11.81 -0.38 -3.82
C GLN A 46 10.59 -1.07 -3.20
N LEU A 47 9.47 -1.05 -3.93
CA LEU A 47 8.25 -1.76 -3.57
C LEU A 47 8.06 -3.02 -4.41
N LEU A 48 7.98 -4.16 -3.74
CA LEU A 48 7.59 -5.44 -4.33
C LEU A 48 6.16 -5.76 -3.89
N VAL A 49 5.30 -6.14 -4.83
CA VAL A 49 3.90 -6.52 -4.57
C VAL A 49 3.61 -7.82 -5.32
N LYS A 50 2.98 -8.79 -4.63
CA LYS A 50 2.59 -10.09 -5.17
C LYS A 50 1.18 -10.47 -4.67
N PRO A 51 0.35 -11.16 -5.47
CA PRO A 51 0.57 -11.57 -6.86
C PRO A 51 0.57 -10.38 -7.85
N SER A 52 0.93 -10.61 -9.12
CA SER A 52 0.97 -9.54 -10.14
C SER A 52 -0.42 -9.13 -10.62
N LEU A 53 -1.45 -9.96 -10.43
CA LEU A 53 -2.82 -9.68 -10.82
C LEU A 53 -3.33 -8.45 -10.06
N GLY A 54 -3.91 -7.49 -10.78
CA GLY A 54 -4.43 -6.25 -10.19
C GLY A 54 -3.36 -5.34 -9.57
N ARG A 55 -2.07 -5.70 -9.58
CA ARG A 55 -0.99 -4.93 -8.95
C ARG A 55 -0.93 -3.47 -9.40
N ALA A 56 -1.31 -3.18 -10.64
CA ALA A 56 -1.34 -1.82 -11.17
C ALA A 56 -2.27 -0.88 -10.39
N LEU A 57 -3.32 -1.40 -9.74
CA LEU A 57 -4.20 -0.63 -8.86
C LEU A 57 -3.47 -0.12 -7.61
N ILE A 58 -2.58 -0.94 -7.05
CA ILE A 58 -2.03 -0.72 -5.72
C ILE A 58 -0.58 -0.29 -5.71
N GLN A 59 0.21 -0.65 -6.73
CA GLN A 59 1.67 -0.46 -6.75
C GLN A 59 2.09 0.99 -6.48
N GLU A 60 1.50 1.92 -7.20
CA GLU A 60 1.86 3.33 -7.10
C GLU A 60 1.25 3.99 -5.85
N PRO A 61 -0.06 3.82 -5.55
CA PRO A 61 -0.66 4.37 -4.35
C PRO A 61 -0.07 3.84 -3.04
N LEU A 62 0.24 2.53 -2.98
CA LEU A 62 0.88 1.92 -1.81
C LEU A 62 2.29 2.44 -1.62
N GLY A 63 3.06 2.61 -2.70
CA GLY A 63 4.40 3.19 -2.63
C GLY A 63 4.37 4.58 -1.99
N ARG A 64 3.48 5.46 -2.48
CA ARG A 64 3.28 6.79 -1.89
C ARG A 64 2.85 6.74 -0.43
N PHE A 65 1.92 5.84 -0.10
CA PHE A 65 1.46 5.66 1.27
C PHE A 65 2.63 5.26 2.19
N LEU A 66 3.43 4.27 1.80
CA LEU A 66 4.57 3.82 2.58
C LEU A 66 5.64 4.91 2.74
N GLU A 67 5.96 5.64 1.67
CA GLU A 67 6.90 6.77 1.71
C GLU A 67 6.42 7.91 2.63
N GLN A 68 5.12 8.21 2.62
CA GLN A 68 4.54 9.26 3.46
C GLN A 68 4.50 8.86 4.95
N TRP A 69 4.31 7.57 5.22
CA TRP A 69 4.10 7.04 6.57
C TRP A 69 5.32 6.28 7.13
N ASP A 70 6.48 6.32 6.46
CA ASP A 70 7.66 5.48 6.68
C ASP A 70 8.16 5.46 8.16
N TYR A 71 7.82 6.48 8.96
CA TYR A 71 8.18 6.60 10.38
C TYR A 71 7.07 6.27 11.39
N HIS A 72 5.84 5.99 10.94
CA HIS A 72 4.67 5.73 11.80
C HIS A 72 4.10 4.32 11.66
N LEU A 73 4.67 3.50 10.77
CA LEU A 73 4.20 2.14 10.51
C LEU A 73 4.79 1.16 11.53
N GLU A 74 3.92 0.61 12.37
CA GLU A 74 4.27 -0.36 13.40
C GLU A 74 3.83 -1.78 13.00
N PRO A 75 4.64 -2.83 13.31
CA PRO A 75 4.22 -4.22 13.17
C PRO A 75 2.92 -4.50 13.93
N GLY A 76 1.97 -5.14 13.26
CA GLY A 76 0.63 -5.41 13.79
C GLY A 76 -0.35 -4.25 13.64
N GLY A 77 0.07 -3.11 13.09
CA GLY A 77 -0.80 -1.98 12.80
C GLY A 77 -1.65 -2.23 11.55
N ASP A 78 -2.92 -1.86 11.66
CA ASP A 78 -3.88 -1.82 10.55
C ASP A 78 -4.13 -0.37 10.13
N TYR A 79 -3.99 -0.10 8.84
CA TYR A 79 -4.10 1.21 8.24
C TYR A 79 -5.03 1.14 7.03
N ALA A 80 -5.52 2.29 6.56
CA ALA A 80 -6.28 2.35 5.34
C ALA A 80 -5.99 3.65 4.59
N PHE A 81 -6.02 3.58 3.26
CA PHE A 81 -5.94 4.75 2.41
C PHE A 81 -6.87 4.61 1.21
N THR A 82 -7.15 5.75 0.60
CA THR A 82 -8.14 5.84 -0.47
C THR A 82 -7.45 6.02 -1.82
N ILE A 83 -7.78 5.14 -2.77
CA ILE A 83 -7.34 5.23 -4.17
C ILE A 83 -8.45 5.92 -4.96
N ARG A 84 -8.11 7.03 -5.62
CA ARG A 84 -9.01 7.74 -6.52
C ARG A 84 -8.49 7.61 -7.94
N ALA A 85 -9.36 7.21 -8.86
CA ALA A 85 -9.05 7.31 -10.27
C ALA A 85 -8.89 8.78 -10.66
N VAL A 86 -7.72 9.19 -11.13
CA VAL A 86 -7.53 10.49 -11.80
C VAL A 86 -7.83 10.27 -13.29
N LEU A 87 -8.84 10.97 -13.81
CA LEU A 87 -9.16 11.05 -15.25
C LEU A 87 -8.13 11.93 -15.98
#